data_AF-A0A8C3M2Y8-F1
#
_entry.id   AF-A0A8C3M2Y8-F1
#
_cell.length_a   1.000
_cell.length_b   1.000
_cell.length_c   1.000
_cell.angle_alpha   90.00
_cell.angle_beta   90.00
_cell.angle_gamma   90.00
#
_symmetry.space_group_name_H-M   'P 1'
#
loop_
_entity.id
_entity.type
_entity.pdbx_description
1 polymer ?
#
loop_
_entity_poly.entity_id
_entity_poly.type
_entity_poly.pdbx_seq_one_letter_code
_entity_poly.pdbx_strand_id
1 'polypeptide(L)'
;MLCNVTFNKLVFLSWWQDVSAISAKLTSMQSSLAMLVDTPDYSEKCVHLEALKNRLEAMASPQIVAAFNSQSVDQAKMFVKVFTEIDRMPQLLAYYYKCHKVQLVAVWQDLCQSDLSLNRQLTELYDTLLGTWHSQLQWATQVFKKPHEIVTVLLIQTLGALVPSIPVCLSTAMERTGQETKLSKLLELYDATVHFAKGLEMAMLPNLSRASALNFCCTVMSALLYISVLRFCLV
;
A
#
# COMPACT_ATOMS: atom_id res chain seq x y z
N MET A 1 -26.77 -1.13 -19.39
CA MET A 1 -25.36 -0.96 -18.96
C MET A 1 -24.59 0.09 -19.78
N LEU A 2 -24.66 0.09 -21.11
CA LEU A 2 -23.91 1.04 -21.97
C LEU A 2 -24.15 2.54 -21.69
N CYS A 3 -25.40 2.98 -21.47
CA CYS A 3 -25.69 4.40 -21.15
C CYS A 3 -25.01 4.88 -19.85
N ASN A 4 -24.87 4.01 -18.85
CA ASN A 4 -24.30 4.38 -17.55
C ASN A 4 -22.77 4.55 -17.65
N VAL A 5 -22.12 3.77 -18.52
CA VAL A 5 -20.68 3.89 -18.80
C VAL A 5 -20.40 5.18 -19.58
N THR A 6 -21.18 5.50 -20.61
CA THR A 6 -20.99 6.71 -21.41
C THR A 6 -21.27 7.98 -20.60
N PHE A 7 -22.30 7.97 -19.76
CA PHE A 7 -22.64 9.07 -18.86
C PHE A 7 -21.55 9.31 -17.82
N ASN A 8 -21.07 8.26 -17.13
CA ASN A 8 -19.94 8.39 -16.20
C ASN A 8 -18.67 8.87 -16.89
N LYS A 9 -18.42 8.48 -18.15
CA LYS A 9 -17.26 8.92 -18.91
C LYS A 9 -17.33 10.41 -19.27
N LEU A 10 -18.52 10.92 -19.62
CA LEU A 10 -18.73 12.36 -19.88
C LEU A 10 -18.64 13.20 -18.62
N VAL A 11 -19.25 12.76 -17.53
CA VAL A 11 -19.16 13.43 -16.21
C VAL A 11 -17.71 13.45 -15.73
N PHE A 12 -16.98 12.33 -15.88
CA PHE A 12 -15.57 12.25 -15.54
C PHE A 12 -14.71 13.19 -16.40
N LEU A 13 -14.95 13.27 -17.71
CA LEU A 13 -14.22 14.18 -18.61
C LEU A 13 -14.44 15.66 -18.23
N SER A 14 -15.68 16.05 -17.97
CA SER A 14 -16.01 17.42 -17.51
C SER A 14 -15.33 17.73 -16.18
N TRP A 15 -15.46 16.83 -15.20
CA TRP A 15 -14.86 17.00 -13.89
C TRP A 15 -13.32 17.03 -13.96
N TRP A 16 -12.72 16.25 -14.85
CA TRP A 16 -11.27 16.24 -15.06
C TRP A 16 -10.76 17.56 -15.64
N GLN A 17 -11.51 18.17 -16.56
CA GLN A 17 -11.20 19.50 -17.08
C GLN A 17 -11.19 20.54 -15.94
N ASP A 18 -12.18 20.48 -15.05
CA ASP A 18 -12.25 21.37 -13.89
C ASP A 18 -11.08 21.15 -12.92
N VAL A 19 -10.75 19.89 -12.60
CA VAL A 19 -9.62 19.55 -11.72
C VAL A 19 -8.28 19.96 -12.31
N SER A 20 -8.08 19.75 -13.61
CA SER A 20 -6.89 20.20 -14.32
C SER A 20 -6.75 21.73 -14.25
N ALA A 21 -7.83 22.47 -14.54
CA ALA A 21 -7.83 23.93 -14.46
C ALA A 21 -7.56 24.45 -13.03
N ILE A 22 -8.18 23.83 -12.02
CA ILE A 22 -7.94 24.16 -10.61
C ILE A 22 -6.48 23.87 -10.23
N SER A 23 -5.94 22.72 -10.61
CA SER A 23 -4.55 22.34 -10.32
C SER A 23 -3.56 23.32 -10.96
N ALA A 24 -3.75 23.69 -12.22
CA ALA A 24 -2.91 24.68 -12.90
C ALA A 24 -2.93 26.04 -12.20
N LYS A 25 -4.11 26.47 -11.70
CA LYS A 25 -4.23 27.70 -10.92
C LYS A 25 -3.49 27.60 -9.58
N LEU A 26 -3.59 26.47 -8.88
CA LEU A 26 -2.86 26.23 -7.63
C LEU A 26 -1.35 26.24 -7.84
N THR A 27 -0.86 25.58 -8.87
CA THR A 27 0.56 25.57 -9.21
C THR A 27 1.07 26.97 -9.54
N SER A 28 0.29 27.77 -10.29
CA SER A 28 0.62 29.18 -10.56
C SER A 28 0.68 30.03 -9.27
N MET A 29 -0.26 29.80 -8.34
CA MET A 29 -0.25 30.45 -7.03
C MET A 29 0.96 30.04 -6.20
N GLN A 30 1.35 28.75 -6.20
CA GLN A 30 2.56 28.26 -5.54
C GLN A 30 3.82 28.97 -6.04
N SER A 31 3.99 29.05 -7.37
CA SER A 31 5.14 29.73 -7.98
C SER A 31 5.16 31.23 -7.66
N SER A 32 3.99 31.87 -7.65
CA SER A 32 3.87 33.29 -7.32
C SER A 32 4.18 33.56 -5.85
N LEU A 33 3.74 32.68 -4.95
CA LEU A 33 4.01 32.78 -3.52
C LEU A 33 5.49 32.62 -3.20
N ALA A 34 6.18 31.69 -3.88
CA ALA A 34 7.63 31.51 -3.71
C ALA A 34 8.44 32.78 -3.99
N MET A 35 7.91 33.73 -4.78
CA MET A 35 8.55 35.01 -5.09
C MET A 35 8.21 36.14 -4.10
N LEU A 36 7.27 35.90 -3.17
CA LEU A 36 6.72 36.90 -2.25
C LEU A 36 7.05 36.61 -0.78
N VAL A 37 8.09 35.82 -0.51
CA VAL A 37 8.44 35.33 0.84
C VAL A 37 8.66 36.48 1.85
N ASP A 38 9.13 37.64 1.39
CA ASP A 38 9.41 38.81 2.24
C ASP A 38 8.19 39.71 2.50
N THR A 39 6.99 39.33 2.04
CA THR A 39 5.76 40.09 2.28
C THR A 39 5.10 39.69 3.60
N PRO A 40 4.58 40.64 4.39
CA PRO A 40 4.01 40.35 5.72
C PRO A 40 2.75 39.47 5.67
N ASP A 41 2.08 39.39 4.53
CA ASP A 41 0.89 38.55 4.30
C ASP A 41 1.21 37.17 3.68
N TYR A 42 2.49 36.83 3.49
CA TYR A 42 2.94 35.56 2.92
C TYR A 42 2.38 34.34 3.68
N SER A 43 2.43 34.37 5.01
CA SER A 43 1.94 33.27 5.87
C SER A 43 0.45 33.01 5.67
N GLU A 44 -0.37 34.06 5.63
CA GLU A 44 -1.81 33.95 5.42
C GLU A 44 -2.14 33.38 4.03
N LYS A 45 -1.42 33.82 2.99
CA LYS A 45 -1.58 33.30 1.63
C LYS A 45 -1.18 31.84 1.49
N CYS A 46 -0.16 31.38 2.23
CA CYS A 46 0.22 29.97 2.30
C CYS A 46 -0.89 29.11 2.92
N VAL A 47 -1.50 29.57 4.02
CA VAL A 47 -2.63 28.88 4.65
C VAL A 47 -3.82 28.80 3.68
N HIS A 48 -4.13 29.88 2.96
CA HIS A 48 -5.22 29.88 1.99
C HIS A 48 -4.97 28.90 0.83
N LEU A 49 -3.76 28.89 0.27
CA LEU A 49 -3.36 27.95 -0.76
C LEU A 49 -3.51 26.50 -0.28
N GLU A 50 -3.09 26.22 0.95
CA GLU A 50 -3.20 24.90 1.56
C GLU A 50 -4.66 24.46 1.74
N ALA A 51 -5.55 25.37 2.13
CA ALA A 51 -6.98 25.12 2.20
C ALA A 51 -7.58 24.77 0.83
N LEU A 52 -7.15 25.45 -0.25
CA LEU A 52 -7.59 25.14 -1.61
C LEU A 52 -7.09 23.77 -2.07
N LYS A 53 -5.84 23.40 -1.76
CA LYS A 53 -5.32 22.05 -2.04
C LYS A 53 -6.12 20.96 -1.30
N ASN A 54 -6.45 21.18 -0.03
CA ASN A 54 -7.27 20.26 0.75
C ASN A 54 -8.68 20.09 0.16
N ARG A 55 -9.27 21.18 -0.34
CA ARG A 55 -10.58 21.13 -1.02
C ARG A 55 -10.52 20.35 -2.33
N LEU A 56 -9.48 20.55 -3.14
CA LEU A 56 -9.25 19.79 -4.36
C LEU A 56 -9.12 18.30 -4.05
N GLU A 57 -8.32 17.95 -3.04
CA GLU A 57 -8.14 16.57 -2.60
C GLU A 57 -9.49 15.94 -2.21
N ALA A 58 -10.26 16.61 -1.35
CA ALA A 58 -11.56 16.11 -0.88
C ALA A 58 -12.56 15.88 -2.03
N MET A 59 -12.55 16.75 -3.05
CA MET A 59 -13.37 16.56 -4.25
C MET A 59 -12.91 15.36 -5.08
N ALA A 60 -11.60 15.10 -5.10
CA ALA A 60 -11.00 14.02 -5.90
C ALA A 60 -11.04 12.65 -5.22
N SER A 61 -11.13 12.58 -3.88
CA SER A 61 -11.04 11.33 -3.11
C SER A 61 -11.94 10.20 -3.65
N PRO A 62 -13.24 10.41 -3.96
CA PRO A 62 -14.09 9.32 -4.46
C PRO A 62 -13.60 8.74 -5.79
N GLN A 63 -13.10 9.61 -6.68
CA GLN A 63 -12.62 9.20 -7.99
C GLN A 63 -11.24 8.55 -7.92
N ILE A 64 -10.37 9.02 -7.02
CA ILE A 64 -9.07 8.39 -6.74
C ILE A 64 -9.29 6.95 -6.23
N VAL A 65 -10.20 6.77 -5.27
CA VAL A 65 -10.55 5.46 -4.73
C VAL A 65 -11.11 4.55 -5.84
N ALA A 66 -12.01 5.06 -6.67
CA ALA A 66 -12.56 4.31 -7.79
C ALA A 66 -11.48 3.91 -8.82
N ALA A 67 -10.56 4.82 -9.17
CA ALA A 67 -9.48 4.57 -10.11
C ALA A 67 -8.52 3.48 -9.60
N PHE A 68 -8.14 3.53 -8.32
CA PHE A 68 -7.27 2.51 -7.72
C PHE A 68 -7.97 1.17 -7.53
N ASN A 69 -9.23 1.14 -7.11
CA ASN A 69 -9.98 -0.12 -6.97
C ASN A 69 -10.23 -0.80 -8.32
N SER A 70 -10.42 -0.03 -9.39
CA SER A 70 -10.60 -0.55 -10.74
C SER A 70 -9.29 -0.79 -11.51
N GLN A 71 -8.13 -0.52 -10.89
CA GLN A 71 -6.81 -0.61 -11.54
C GLN A 71 -6.72 0.21 -12.84
N SER A 72 -7.43 1.34 -12.95
CA SER A 72 -7.41 2.17 -14.15
C SER A 72 -6.09 2.94 -14.28
N VAL A 73 -5.21 2.49 -15.18
CA VAL A 73 -3.89 3.10 -15.42
C VAL A 73 -4.01 4.55 -15.88
N ASP A 74 -4.91 4.84 -16.82
CA ASP A 74 -5.07 6.18 -17.39
C ASP A 74 -5.54 7.18 -16.33
N GLN A 75 -6.56 6.80 -15.54
CA GLN A 75 -7.06 7.64 -14.45
C GLN A 75 -6.02 7.83 -13.35
N ALA A 76 -5.30 6.77 -12.97
CA ALA A 76 -4.25 6.85 -11.98
C ALA A 76 -3.11 7.78 -12.42
N LYS A 77 -2.65 7.69 -13.67
CA LYS A 77 -1.63 8.60 -14.24
C LYS A 77 -2.04 10.05 -14.19
N MET A 78 -3.32 10.32 -14.50
CA MET A 78 -3.92 11.65 -14.39
C MET A 78 -3.81 12.18 -12.95
N PHE A 79 -4.24 11.40 -11.95
CA PHE A 79 -4.09 11.80 -10.55
C PHE A 79 -2.63 11.96 -10.10
N VAL A 80 -1.72 11.06 -10.53
CA VAL A 80 -0.29 11.19 -10.23
C VAL A 80 0.28 12.51 -10.75
N LYS A 81 -0.10 12.93 -11.97
CA LYS A 81 0.33 14.20 -12.53
C LYS A 81 -0.13 15.37 -11.66
N VAL A 82 -1.43 15.46 -11.40
CA VAL A 82 -2.01 16.57 -10.62
C VAL A 82 -1.45 16.63 -9.20
N PHE A 83 -1.39 15.49 -8.50
CA PHE A 83 -0.87 15.43 -7.13
C PHE A 83 0.65 15.63 -7.04
N THR A 84 1.40 15.37 -8.12
CA THR A 84 2.80 15.79 -8.22
C THR A 84 2.92 17.31 -8.36
N GLU A 85 2.11 17.92 -9.23
CA GLU A 85 2.16 19.37 -9.50
C GLU A 85 1.77 20.21 -8.28
N ILE A 86 0.78 19.77 -7.50
CA ILE A 86 0.35 20.48 -6.28
C ILE A 86 1.14 20.07 -5.02
N ASP A 87 2.18 19.25 -5.16
CA ASP A 87 3.02 18.74 -4.06
C ASP A 87 2.23 17.97 -2.97
N ARG A 88 1.41 17.01 -3.40
CA ARG A 88 0.54 16.16 -2.55
C ARG A 88 0.69 14.66 -2.83
N MET A 89 1.82 14.24 -3.39
CA MET A 89 2.06 12.82 -3.68
C MET A 89 1.91 11.88 -2.47
N PRO A 90 2.37 12.24 -1.24
CA PRO A 90 2.16 11.39 -0.07
C PRO A 90 0.68 11.07 0.21
N GLN A 91 -0.21 12.04 -0.01
CA GLN A 91 -1.64 11.88 0.18
C GLN A 91 -2.23 10.95 -0.87
N LEU A 92 -1.85 11.10 -2.14
CA LEU A 92 -2.27 10.17 -3.20
C LEU A 92 -1.84 8.72 -2.90
N LEU A 93 -0.60 8.53 -2.44
CA LEU A 93 -0.10 7.22 -2.04
C LEU A 93 -0.88 6.65 -0.84
N ALA A 94 -1.31 7.49 0.11
CA ALA A 94 -2.14 7.04 1.23
C ALA A 94 -3.48 6.43 0.75
N TYR A 95 -4.12 7.00 -0.28
CA TYR A 95 -5.30 6.39 -0.90
C TYR A 95 -4.97 5.05 -1.57
N TYR A 96 -3.88 4.99 -2.35
CA TYR A 96 -3.42 3.75 -2.99
C TYR A 96 -3.23 2.64 -1.96
N TYR A 97 -2.47 2.91 -0.88
CA TYR A 97 -2.25 1.93 0.18
C TYR A 97 -3.53 1.53 0.88
N LYS A 98 -4.40 2.48 1.21
CA LYS A 98 -5.66 2.20 1.89
C LYS A 98 -6.54 1.24 1.09
N CYS A 99 -6.72 1.48 -0.20
CA CYS A 99 -7.56 0.64 -1.07
C CYS A 99 -7.10 -0.83 -1.08
N HIS A 100 -5.81 -1.06 -1.33
CA HIS A 100 -5.26 -2.41 -1.48
C HIS A 100 -5.08 -3.12 -0.13
N LYS A 101 -4.63 -2.39 0.89
CA LYS A 101 -4.43 -2.94 2.24
C LYS A 101 -5.73 -3.49 2.81
N VAL A 102 -6.85 -2.77 2.65
CA VAL A 102 -8.15 -3.23 3.16
C VAL A 102 -8.56 -4.55 2.53
N GLN A 103 -8.31 -4.74 1.23
CA GLN A 103 -8.62 -6.00 0.53
C GLN A 103 -7.76 -7.15 1.06
N LEU A 104 -6.45 -6.94 1.23
CA LEU A 104 -5.54 -7.98 1.73
C LEU A 104 -5.80 -8.35 3.19
N VAL A 105 -6.13 -7.37 4.04
CA VAL A 105 -6.52 -7.61 5.43
C VAL A 105 -7.82 -8.41 5.49
N ALA A 106 -8.79 -8.12 4.61
CA ALA A 106 -10.03 -8.89 4.54
C ALA A 106 -9.77 -10.35 4.14
N VAL A 107 -8.90 -10.61 3.16
CA VAL A 107 -8.49 -11.99 2.81
C VAL A 107 -7.94 -12.74 4.02
N TRP A 108 -7.10 -12.09 4.82
CA TRP A 108 -6.59 -12.71 6.04
C TRP A 108 -7.67 -12.99 7.08
N GLN A 109 -8.63 -12.07 7.25
CA GLN A 109 -9.75 -12.26 8.17
C GLN A 109 -10.61 -13.45 7.76
N ASP A 110 -10.89 -13.59 6.45
CA ASP A 110 -11.63 -14.72 5.90
C ASP A 110 -10.87 -16.04 6.11
N LEU A 111 -9.55 -16.04 5.87
CA LEU A 111 -8.69 -17.19 6.14
C LEU A 111 -8.71 -17.59 7.61
N CYS A 112 -8.66 -16.63 8.54
CA CYS A 112 -8.73 -16.90 9.99
C CYS A 112 -10.06 -17.52 10.43
N GLN A 113 -11.15 -17.24 9.71
CA GLN A 113 -12.48 -17.79 9.98
C GLN A 113 -12.71 -19.15 9.30
N SER A 114 -11.80 -19.58 8.42
CA SER A 114 -11.90 -20.87 7.75
C SER A 114 -11.51 -22.06 8.65
N ASP A 115 -11.98 -23.26 8.28
CA ASP A 115 -11.62 -24.52 8.94
C ASP A 115 -10.20 -25.02 8.60
N LEU A 116 -9.41 -24.22 7.88
CA LEU A 116 -8.05 -24.58 7.49
C LEU A 116 -7.11 -24.60 8.69
N SER A 117 -6.11 -25.48 8.65
CA SER A 117 -5.03 -25.42 9.63
C SER A 117 -4.25 -24.12 9.52
N LEU A 118 -3.68 -23.62 10.62
CA LEU A 118 -2.88 -22.39 10.62
C LEU A 118 -1.76 -22.39 9.57
N ASN A 119 -1.10 -23.53 9.38
CA ASN A 119 -0.05 -23.66 8.37
C ASN A 119 -0.62 -23.38 6.96
N ARG A 120 -1.78 -23.95 6.64
CA ARG A 120 -2.44 -23.69 5.35
C ARG A 120 -2.92 -22.24 5.24
N GLN A 121 -3.52 -21.68 6.29
CA GLN A 121 -3.93 -20.27 6.32
C GLN A 121 -2.75 -19.33 6.03
N LEU A 122 -1.59 -19.58 6.63
CA LEU A 122 -0.37 -18.79 6.39
C LEU A 122 0.15 -18.97 4.96
N THR A 123 0.19 -20.19 4.45
CA THR A 123 0.61 -20.45 3.06
C THR A 123 -0.28 -19.70 2.06
N GLU A 124 -1.61 -19.76 2.20
CA GLU A 124 -2.55 -19.05 1.32
C GLU A 124 -2.40 -17.52 1.43
N LEU A 125 -2.18 -16.99 2.64
CA LEU A 125 -1.87 -15.57 2.84
C LEU A 125 -0.59 -15.17 2.11
N TYR A 126 0.48 -15.95 2.29
CA TYR A 126 1.79 -15.69 1.70
C TYR A 126 1.75 -15.75 0.17
N ASP A 127 1.08 -16.74 -0.40
CA ASP A 127 0.85 -16.85 -1.84
C ASP A 127 0.05 -15.66 -2.36
N THR A 128 -0.98 -15.22 -1.63
CA THR A 128 -1.76 -14.02 -1.97
C THR A 128 -0.90 -12.76 -1.95
N LEU A 129 -0.06 -12.58 -0.92
CA LEU A 129 0.84 -11.43 -0.82
C LEU A 129 1.88 -11.42 -1.96
N LEU A 130 2.44 -12.58 -2.31
CA LEU A 130 3.40 -12.70 -3.40
C LEU A 130 2.74 -12.46 -4.77
N GLY A 131 1.55 -13.00 -5.01
CA GLY A 131 0.76 -12.72 -6.22
C GLY A 131 0.38 -11.24 -6.32
N THR A 132 0.05 -10.62 -5.19
CA THR A 132 -0.23 -9.19 -5.11
C THR A 132 1.01 -8.36 -5.41
N TRP A 133 2.17 -8.74 -4.88
CA TRP A 133 3.44 -8.10 -5.21
C TRP A 133 3.66 -8.05 -6.72
N HIS A 134 3.56 -9.19 -7.41
CA HIS A 134 3.79 -9.27 -8.85
C HIS A 134 2.80 -8.43 -9.66
N SER A 135 1.49 -8.60 -9.38
CA SER A 135 0.44 -7.88 -10.11
C SER A 135 0.50 -6.36 -9.87
N GLN A 136 0.66 -5.94 -8.61
CA GLN A 136 0.77 -4.52 -8.28
C GLN A 136 2.06 -3.91 -8.78
N LEU A 137 3.17 -4.66 -8.82
CA LEU A 137 4.42 -4.14 -9.37
C LEU A 137 4.32 -3.89 -10.87
N GLN A 138 3.68 -4.80 -11.61
CA GLN A 138 3.42 -4.63 -13.04
C GLN A 138 2.52 -3.41 -13.30
N TRP A 139 1.49 -3.20 -12.48
CA TRP A 139 0.62 -2.05 -12.59
C TRP A 139 1.32 -0.74 -12.19
N ALA A 140 1.99 -0.73 -11.03
CA ALA A 140 2.67 0.43 -10.48
C ALA A 140 3.80 0.93 -11.39
N THR A 141 4.49 0.05 -12.11
CA THR A 141 5.53 0.45 -13.09
C THR A 141 4.98 1.34 -14.19
N GLN A 142 3.70 1.22 -14.51
CA GLN A 142 3.07 2.07 -15.52
C GLN A 142 2.67 3.44 -14.96
N VAL A 143 2.48 3.56 -13.65
CA VAL A 143 1.83 4.72 -13.00
C VAL A 143 2.81 5.56 -12.20
N PHE A 144 3.78 4.94 -11.52
CA PHE A 144 4.66 5.59 -10.57
C PHE A 144 6.14 5.47 -10.97
N LYS A 145 6.94 6.45 -10.54
CA LYS A 145 8.39 6.49 -10.83
C LYS A 145 9.21 5.46 -10.04
N LYS A 146 8.75 5.07 -8.85
CA LYS A 146 9.44 4.16 -7.92
C LYS A 146 8.54 2.99 -7.52
N PRO A 147 8.15 2.12 -8.46
CA PRO A 147 7.12 1.11 -8.25
C PRO A 147 7.51 0.10 -7.16
N HIS A 148 8.77 -0.33 -7.12
CA HIS A 148 9.25 -1.28 -6.11
C HIS A 148 9.11 -0.77 -4.67
N GLU A 149 9.50 0.48 -4.40
CA GLU A 149 9.37 1.10 -3.07
C GLU A 149 7.89 1.20 -2.67
N ILE A 150 7.01 1.53 -3.61
CA ILE A 150 5.58 1.69 -3.34
C ILE A 150 4.95 0.35 -2.97
N VAL A 151 5.10 -0.69 -3.79
CA VAL A 151 4.50 -2.00 -3.51
C VAL A 151 5.11 -2.62 -2.24
N THR A 152 6.37 -2.27 -1.94
CA THR A 152 7.10 -2.67 -0.72
C THR A 152 6.41 -2.13 0.52
N VAL A 153 6.14 -0.82 0.52
CA VAL A 153 5.43 -0.16 1.60
C VAL A 153 4.01 -0.72 1.76
N LEU A 154 3.33 -1.05 0.65
CA LEU A 154 2.00 -1.70 0.70
C LEU A 154 2.06 -3.02 1.48
N LEU A 155 3.00 -3.91 1.18
CA LEU A 155 3.12 -5.19 1.86
C LEU A 155 3.48 -5.02 3.35
N ILE A 156 4.41 -4.13 3.68
CA ILE A 156 4.79 -3.82 5.07
C ILE A 156 3.59 -3.32 5.86
N GLN A 157 2.85 -2.35 5.32
CA GLN A 157 1.67 -1.80 5.97
C GLN A 157 0.54 -2.84 6.11
N THR A 158 0.43 -3.77 5.16
CA THR A 158 -0.54 -4.85 5.22
C THR A 158 -0.20 -5.83 6.35
N LEU A 159 1.04 -6.33 6.39
CA LEU A 159 1.53 -7.22 7.44
C LEU A 159 1.37 -6.59 8.84
N GLY A 160 1.68 -5.30 8.97
CA GLY A 160 1.51 -4.55 10.23
C GLY A 160 0.06 -4.28 10.63
N ALA A 161 -0.89 -4.43 9.71
CA ALA A 161 -2.32 -4.18 9.95
C ALA A 161 -3.16 -5.46 10.04
N LEU A 162 -2.53 -6.64 9.96
CA LEU A 162 -3.24 -7.91 10.08
C LEU A 162 -3.88 -8.05 11.47
N VAL A 163 -5.18 -8.34 11.47
CA VAL A 163 -5.95 -8.63 12.69
C VAL A 163 -6.74 -9.92 12.46
N PRO A 164 -6.53 -10.97 13.27
CA PRO A 164 -5.49 -11.10 14.30
C PRO A 164 -4.07 -11.04 13.70
N SER A 165 -3.08 -10.53 14.44
CA SER A 165 -1.71 -10.53 13.93
C SER A 165 -1.16 -11.97 13.83
N ILE A 166 -0.27 -12.26 12.87
CA ILE A 166 0.39 -13.57 12.74
C ILE A 166 0.97 -14.07 14.08
N PRO A 167 1.68 -13.23 14.88
CA PRO A 167 2.20 -13.64 16.19
C PRO A 167 1.13 -14.09 17.19
N VAL A 168 -0.03 -13.44 17.16
CA VAL A 168 -1.17 -13.82 18.01
C VAL A 168 -1.71 -15.18 17.59
N CYS A 169 -1.86 -15.43 16.28
CA CYS A 169 -2.28 -16.73 15.76
C CYS A 169 -1.30 -17.84 16.11
N LEU A 170 0.01 -17.59 15.97
CA LEU A 170 1.07 -18.53 16.33
C LEU A 170 1.02 -18.87 17.83
N SER A 171 0.95 -17.86 18.70
CA SER A 171 0.88 -18.05 20.15
C SER A 171 -0.33 -18.89 20.54
N THR A 172 -1.50 -18.55 20.01
CA THR A 172 -2.76 -19.27 20.26
C THR A 172 -2.69 -20.73 19.78
N ALA A 173 -2.06 -20.99 18.62
CA ALA A 173 -1.89 -22.35 18.12
C ALA A 173 -0.90 -23.17 18.96
N MET A 174 0.17 -22.54 19.45
CA MET A 174 1.17 -23.20 20.30
C MET A 174 0.63 -23.53 21.69
N GLU A 175 -0.22 -22.70 22.28
CA GLU A 175 -0.91 -22.99 23.55
C GLU A 175 -1.79 -24.24 23.45
N ARG A 176 -2.37 -24.50 22.28
CA ARG A 176 -3.24 -25.66 22.01
C ARG A 176 -2.47 -26.92 21.62
N THR A 177 -1.20 -26.79 21.26
CA THR A 177 -0.37 -27.90 20.79
C THR A 177 0.29 -28.60 21.98
N GLY A 178 0.23 -29.94 22.01
CA GLY A 178 0.89 -30.73 23.05
C GLY A 178 2.41 -30.54 23.04
N GLN A 179 3.04 -30.65 24.21
CA GLN A 179 4.47 -30.36 24.38
C GLN A 179 5.37 -31.17 23.44
N GLU A 180 5.00 -32.43 23.15
CA GLU A 180 5.76 -33.34 22.29
C GLU A 180 5.70 -32.97 20.80
N THR A 181 4.64 -32.28 20.34
CA THR A 181 4.43 -31.93 18.93
C THR A 181 4.66 -30.46 18.63
N LYS A 182 4.87 -29.61 19.66
CA LYS A 182 5.15 -28.17 19.52
C LYS A 182 6.32 -27.89 18.58
N LEU A 183 7.44 -28.58 18.74
CA LEU A 183 8.64 -28.35 17.94
C LEU A 183 8.37 -28.66 16.46
N SER A 184 7.75 -29.81 16.16
CA SER A 184 7.37 -30.19 14.80
C SER A 184 6.44 -29.16 14.17
N LYS A 185 5.44 -28.68 14.94
CA LYS A 185 4.51 -27.66 14.45
C LYS A 185 5.20 -26.33 14.17
N LEU A 186 6.14 -25.93 15.02
CA LEU A 186 6.93 -24.71 14.82
C LEU A 186 7.79 -24.80 13.56
N LEU A 187 8.42 -25.95 13.31
CA LEU A 187 9.22 -26.19 12.11
C LEU A 187 8.37 -26.10 10.84
N GLU A 188 7.17 -26.69 10.83
CA GLU A 188 6.25 -26.58 9.68
C GLU A 188 5.89 -25.11 9.38
N LEU A 189 5.59 -24.32 10.41
CA LEU A 189 5.21 -22.90 10.28
C LEU A 189 6.41 -22.04 9.86
N TYR A 190 7.60 -22.37 10.35
CA TYR A 190 8.85 -21.76 9.93
C TYR A 190 9.14 -22.04 8.46
N ASP A 191 9.01 -23.28 8.00
CA ASP A 191 9.25 -23.66 6.61
C ASP A 191 8.33 -22.91 5.63
N ALA A 192 7.05 -22.77 5.95
CA ALA A 192 6.11 -21.97 5.17
C ALA A 192 6.55 -20.49 5.06
N THR A 193 7.03 -19.93 6.17
CA THR A 193 7.50 -18.53 6.22
C THR A 193 8.82 -18.35 5.47
N VAL A 194 9.75 -19.31 5.56
CA VAL A 194 11.00 -19.31 4.79
C VAL A 194 10.74 -19.44 3.30
N HIS A 195 9.79 -20.28 2.91
CA HIS A 195 9.42 -20.43 1.50
C HIS A 195 8.92 -19.11 0.92
N PHE A 196 8.02 -18.43 1.63
CA PHE A 196 7.55 -17.09 1.27
C PHE A 196 8.69 -16.07 1.15
N ALA A 197 9.56 -16.01 2.16
CA ALA A 197 10.69 -15.07 2.18
C ALA A 197 11.62 -15.27 0.98
N LYS A 198 11.96 -16.52 0.66
CA LYS A 198 12.77 -16.86 -0.53
C LYS A 198 12.06 -16.48 -1.83
N GLY A 199 10.76 -16.73 -1.93
CA GLY A 199 9.96 -16.33 -3.10
C GLY A 199 9.98 -14.82 -3.32
N LEU A 200 9.82 -14.05 -2.25
CA LEU A 200 9.86 -12.59 -2.28
C LEU A 200 11.27 -12.07 -2.61
N GLU A 201 12.32 -12.66 -2.02
CA GLU A 201 13.71 -12.31 -2.31
C GLU A 201 14.03 -12.51 -3.79
N MET A 202 13.66 -13.66 -4.36
CA MET A 202 13.83 -13.98 -5.78
C MET A 202 13.05 -13.04 -6.69
N ALA A 203 11.85 -12.62 -6.29
CA ALA A 203 11.04 -11.65 -7.02
C ALA A 203 11.63 -10.22 -7.01
N MET A 204 12.43 -9.89 -6.00
CA MET A 204 12.94 -8.54 -5.74
C MET A 204 14.39 -8.32 -6.20
N LEU A 205 15.22 -9.36 -6.15
CA LEU A 205 16.62 -9.38 -6.58
C LEU A 205 16.91 -8.79 -7.98
N PRO A 206 16.06 -8.97 -9.01
CA PRO A 206 16.37 -8.49 -10.36
C PRO A 206 16.34 -6.96 -10.50
N ASN A 207 15.67 -6.25 -9.59
CA ASN A 207 15.22 -4.87 -9.86
C ASN A 207 15.61 -3.84 -8.79
N LEU A 208 16.18 -4.26 -7.67
CA LEU A 208 16.63 -3.36 -6.59
C LEU A 208 18.15 -3.23 -6.63
N SER A 209 18.66 -2.01 -6.47
CA SER A 209 20.08 -1.83 -6.15
C SER A 209 20.40 -2.63 -4.89
N ARG A 210 21.55 -3.30 -4.83
CA ARG A 210 21.91 -4.26 -3.75
C ARG A 210 21.65 -3.71 -2.33
N ALA A 211 21.75 -2.39 -2.11
CA ALA A 211 21.46 -1.73 -0.84
C ALA A 211 19.96 -1.57 -0.48
N SER A 212 19.09 -1.34 -1.47
CA SER A 212 17.64 -1.19 -1.25
C SER A 212 16.95 -2.55 -1.06
N ALA A 213 17.45 -3.60 -1.75
CA ALA A 213 17.07 -4.99 -1.50
C ALA A 213 17.45 -5.45 -0.09
N LEU A 214 18.66 -5.13 0.39
CA LEU A 214 19.11 -5.50 1.74
C LEU A 214 18.30 -4.82 2.84
N ASN A 215 17.95 -3.53 2.70
CA ASN A 215 17.13 -2.83 3.69
C ASN A 215 15.69 -3.35 3.73
N PHE A 216 15.11 -3.66 2.57
CA PHE A 216 13.75 -4.22 2.52
C PHE A 216 13.71 -5.66 3.04
N CYS A 217 14.65 -6.51 2.60
CA CYS A 217 14.78 -7.87 3.10
C CYS A 217 15.06 -7.84 4.61
N CYS A 218 15.95 -6.98 5.11
CA CYS A 218 16.14 -6.78 6.55
C CYS A 218 14.89 -6.27 7.26
N THR A 219 14.04 -5.42 6.67
CA THR A 219 12.83 -4.89 7.35
C THR A 219 11.70 -5.93 7.38
N VAL A 220 11.49 -6.67 6.29
CA VAL A 220 10.48 -7.73 6.20
C VAL A 220 10.93 -8.98 6.95
N MET A 221 12.21 -9.37 6.81
CA MET A 221 12.80 -10.47 7.58
C MET A 221 12.98 -10.10 9.05
N SER A 222 13.36 -8.88 9.43
CA SER A 222 13.36 -8.52 10.86
C SER A 222 11.95 -8.44 11.44
N ALA A 223 10.96 -7.91 10.73
CA ALA A 223 9.58 -7.93 11.23
C ALA A 223 9.03 -9.36 11.40
N LEU A 224 9.42 -10.30 10.54
CA LEU A 224 8.96 -11.70 10.62
C LEU A 224 9.83 -12.58 11.54
N LEU A 225 11.15 -12.42 11.57
CA LEU A 225 12.09 -13.19 12.42
C LEU A 225 12.20 -12.63 13.84
N TYR A 226 12.19 -11.30 14.04
CA TYR A 226 12.27 -10.70 15.37
C TYR A 226 11.02 -11.02 16.20
N ILE A 227 9.86 -11.27 15.57
CA ILE A 227 8.65 -11.62 16.31
C ILE A 227 8.49 -13.15 16.49
N SER A 228 9.00 -13.95 15.56
CA SER A 228 8.94 -15.43 15.66
C SER A 228 10.03 -16.01 16.59
N VAL A 229 11.19 -15.35 16.69
CA VAL A 229 12.36 -15.90 17.40
C VAL A 229 12.59 -15.24 18.77
N LEU A 230 12.43 -13.91 18.92
CA LEU A 230 12.73 -13.24 20.20
C LEU A 230 11.65 -13.41 21.28
N ARG A 231 10.42 -13.82 20.94
CA ARG A 231 9.37 -14.08 21.96
C ARG A 231 9.30 -15.55 22.38
N PHE A 232 9.90 -16.46 21.61
CA PHE A 232 9.94 -17.90 21.91
C PHE A 232 11.24 -18.38 22.55
N CYS A 233 12.34 -17.62 22.44
CA CYS A 233 13.60 -17.93 23.13
C CYS A 233 13.76 -17.24 24.51
N LEU A 234 12.80 -16.43 24.96
CA LEU A 234 12.87 -15.67 26.22
C LEU A 234 11.78 -16.03 27.25
N VAL A 235 11.08 -17.15 27.06
CA VAL A 235 10.20 -17.79 28.06
C VAL A 235 10.47 -19.30 28.01
#